data_AF-A0A6L6EP40-F1
#
_entry.id   AF-A0A6L6EP40-F1
#
_cell.length_a   1.000
_cell.length_b   1.000
_cell.length_c   1.000
_cell.angle_alpha   90.00
_cell.angle_beta   90.00
_cell.angle_gamma   90.00
#
_symmetry.space_group_name_H-M   'P 1'
#
loop_
_entity.id
_entity.type
_entity.pdbx_description
1 polymer ?
#
loop_
_entity_poly.entity_id
_entity_poly.type
_entity_poly.pdbx_seq_one_letter_code
_entity_poly.pdbx_strand_id
1 'polypeptide(L)'
;MRFVHASSAAPAESPVDTSHQCRTRRSDRTGTRRTRTTALLAVFSLIVGFAISSTSVASADPAPATPDAPSALVAYRGYNSAELAFTAGADGGAAITNYKYSTDNGSSWNAFSPAVTSSSVTIGGLTNGTTYSIKLRAVNSVGDGAVSDAVSVTPAVVDAVTWTARTAAEANSWSSVTYGNGVFVAVAYSGSNRVMTSTDGVTWTAR
;
A
#
# COMPACT_ATOMS: atom_id res chain seq x y z
N MET A 1 -13.80 -22.92 -18.95
CA MET A 1 -15.24 -22.88 -18.61
C MET A 1 -15.42 -23.16 -17.13
N ARG A 2 -15.79 -22.13 -16.34
CA ARG A 2 -16.27 -22.25 -14.96
C ARG A 2 -17.45 -21.28 -14.82
N PHE A 3 -18.54 -21.76 -14.23
CA PHE A 3 -19.84 -21.11 -14.15
C PHE A 3 -20.24 -20.92 -12.68
N VAL A 4 -20.85 -19.75 -12.40
CA VAL A 4 -21.76 -19.32 -11.29
C VAL A 4 -21.29 -19.38 -9.82
N HIS A 5 -21.61 -18.42 -8.93
CA HIS A 5 -22.87 -17.67 -8.77
C HIS A 5 -22.70 -16.18 -8.40
N ALA A 6 -23.58 -15.36 -8.99
CA ALA A 6 -24.02 -14.07 -8.47
C ALA A 6 -25.21 -14.28 -7.52
N SER A 7 -25.30 -13.49 -6.44
CA SER A 7 -26.48 -13.33 -5.59
C SER A 7 -26.48 -11.87 -5.11
N SER A 8 -27.23 -11.00 -5.80
CA SER A 8 -28.58 -10.54 -5.44
C SER A 8 -28.59 -9.52 -4.29
N ALA A 9 -28.70 -8.25 -4.66
CA ALA A 9 -28.93 -7.10 -3.78
C ALA A 9 -30.42 -6.69 -3.80
N ALA A 10 -30.98 -6.31 -2.64
CA ALA A 10 -32.13 -5.39 -2.44
C ALA A 10 -32.31 -5.12 -0.91
N PRO A 11 -33.14 -4.15 -0.45
CA PRO A 11 -32.80 -2.73 -0.35
C PRO A 11 -33.04 -2.13 1.06
N ALA A 12 -32.86 -0.81 1.13
CA ALA A 12 -32.83 0.13 2.27
C ALA A 12 -34.01 0.09 3.27
N GLU A 13 -33.69 0.37 4.55
CA GLU A 13 -34.61 0.99 5.52
C GLU A 13 -33.93 2.14 6.29
N SER A 14 -34.76 3.13 6.64
CA SER A 14 -34.48 4.51 7.08
C SER A 14 -34.21 4.65 8.60
N PRO A 15 -33.81 5.84 9.10
CA PRO A 15 -33.24 6.01 10.45
C PRO A 15 -34.30 6.23 11.53
N VAL A 16 -34.03 5.73 12.74
CA VAL A 16 -34.79 6.08 13.94
C VAL A 16 -34.14 7.28 14.64
N ASP A 17 -34.80 8.42 14.52
CA ASP A 17 -34.67 9.60 15.38
C ASP A 17 -35.27 9.29 16.76
N THR A 18 -34.52 9.55 17.84
CA THR A 18 -35.07 9.59 19.20
C THR A 18 -34.70 10.91 19.86
N SER A 19 -35.51 11.91 19.53
CA SER A 19 -35.63 13.19 20.21
C SER A 19 -36.11 13.01 21.66
N HIS A 20 -35.24 13.34 22.63
CA HIS A 20 -35.63 13.55 24.02
C HIS A 20 -35.71 15.05 24.32
N GLN A 21 -36.93 15.60 24.28
CA GLN A 21 -37.31 16.82 25.00
C GLN A 21 -38.72 16.65 25.57
N CYS A 22 -38.85 16.62 26.91
CA CYS A 22 -40.14 16.65 27.60
C CYS A 22 -40.11 17.59 28.82
N ARG A 23 -40.49 18.84 28.53
CA ARG A 23 -41.29 19.85 29.27
C ARG A 23 -41.47 19.78 30.81
N THR A 24 -41.17 20.94 31.42
CA THR A 24 -41.87 21.72 32.47
C THR A 24 -42.69 21.04 33.59
N ARG A 25 -42.37 21.35 34.85
CA ARG A 25 -43.37 21.57 35.91
C ARG A 25 -42.97 22.70 36.88
N ARG A 26 -43.84 23.69 36.97
CA ARG A 26 -43.95 24.72 38.02
C ARG A 26 -44.59 24.08 39.25
N SER A 27 -44.08 24.36 40.45
CA SER A 27 -44.80 24.09 41.70
C SER A 27 -44.51 25.20 42.71
N ASP A 28 -45.47 26.12 42.83
CA ASP A 28 -45.61 27.02 43.97
C ASP A 28 -45.93 26.19 45.24
N ARG A 29 -45.30 26.52 46.37
CA ARG A 29 -45.86 26.20 47.69
C ARG A 29 -45.58 27.32 48.68
N THR A 30 -46.68 27.95 49.08
CA THR A 30 -46.85 28.99 50.11
C THR A 30 -46.95 28.39 51.52
N GLY A 31 -46.50 29.15 52.54
CA GLY A 31 -46.73 28.88 53.98
C GLY A 31 -45.51 29.26 54.86
N THR A 32 -45.36 30.50 55.39
CA THR A 32 -46.00 31.08 56.62
C THR A 32 -45.58 30.31 57.90
N ARG A 33 -44.99 30.81 59.00
CA ARG A 33 -44.73 32.15 59.58
C ARG A 33 -43.76 32.06 60.80
N ARG A 34 -43.05 33.17 61.07
CA ARG A 34 -42.69 33.83 62.38
C ARG A 34 -41.75 33.06 63.32
N THR A 35 -40.75 33.65 64.00
CA THR A 35 -40.62 35.01 64.58
C THR A 35 -39.18 35.21 65.11
N ARG A 36 -38.80 36.49 65.39
CA ARG A 36 -37.63 37.00 66.16
C ARG A 36 -36.38 37.29 65.31
N THR A 37 -35.63 38.38 65.46
CA THR A 37 -35.68 39.63 66.23
C THR A 37 -34.64 40.56 65.57
N THR A 38 -34.92 41.85 65.58
CA THR A 38 -34.13 43.01 65.14
C THR A 38 -32.62 42.97 65.45
N ALA A 39 -31.76 43.27 64.47
CA ALA A 39 -30.59 44.16 64.60
C ALA A 39 -29.93 44.46 63.23
N LEU A 40 -29.62 45.73 63.03
CA LEU A 40 -29.10 46.39 61.84
C LEU A 40 -27.57 46.23 61.73
N LEU A 41 -27.05 45.85 60.56
CA LEU A 41 -25.79 46.38 60.00
C LEU A 41 -25.70 45.99 58.52
N ALA A 42 -25.65 46.97 57.63
CA ALA A 42 -25.36 46.75 56.23
C ALA A 42 -23.90 46.31 56.08
N VAL A 43 -23.66 45.16 55.46
CA VAL A 43 -22.34 44.81 54.95
C VAL A 43 -22.49 44.61 53.45
N PHE A 44 -21.94 45.56 52.70
CA PHE A 44 -21.77 45.50 51.25
C PHE A 44 -20.92 44.26 50.94
N SER A 45 -21.55 43.14 50.61
CA SER A 45 -20.81 41.96 50.17
C SER A 45 -20.47 42.16 48.70
N LEU A 46 -19.26 42.66 48.44
CA LEU A 46 -18.62 42.65 47.13
C LEU A 46 -18.47 41.18 46.71
N ILE A 47 -19.39 40.66 45.89
CA ILE A 47 -19.09 39.47 45.11
C ILE A 47 -17.99 39.91 44.15
N VAL A 48 -16.73 39.70 44.55
CA VAL A 48 -15.63 39.68 43.60
C VAL A 48 -15.96 38.51 42.68
N GLY A 49 -16.49 38.83 41.49
CA GLY A 49 -16.66 37.86 40.42
C GLY A 49 -15.29 37.32 40.09
N PHE A 50 -14.89 36.25 40.78
CA PHE A 50 -13.70 35.50 40.44
C PHE A 50 -14.06 34.77 39.15
N ALA A 51 -13.80 35.43 38.02
CA ALA A 51 -13.81 34.75 36.75
C ALA A 51 -12.84 33.58 36.89
N ILE A 52 -13.37 32.35 36.86
CA ILE A 52 -12.57 31.21 36.45
C ILE A 52 -12.26 31.43 34.97
N SER A 53 -11.29 32.30 34.71
CA SER A 53 -10.64 32.41 33.41
C SER A 53 -10.04 31.03 33.17
N SER A 54 -10.79 30.19 32.47
CA SER A 54 -10.27 28.94 31.94
C SER A 54 -9.29 29.38 30.87
N THR A 55 -8.02 29.47 31.22
CA THR A 55 -6.96 29.60 30.24
C THR A 55 -7.03 28.34 29.40
N SER A 56 -7.64 28.43 28.22
CA SER A 56 -7.42 27.44 27.19
C SER A 56 -5.93 27.46 26.90
N VAL A 57 -5.24 26.39 27.27
CA VAL A 57 -3.92 26.15 26.72
C VAL A 57 -4.16 25.86 25.24
N ALA A 58 -3.99 26.88 24.40
CA ALA A 58 -3.86 26.69 22.98
C ALA A 58 -2.62 25.81 22.80
N SER A 59 -2.82 24.50 22.67
CA SER A 59 -1.77 23.58 22.24
C SER A 59 -1.43 24.01 20.83
N ALA A 60 -0.31 24.70 20.67
CA ALA A 60 0.23 24.94 19.34
C ALA A 60 0.46 23.57 18.71
N ASP A 61 -0.18 23.31 17.57
CA ASP A 61 0.09 22.12 16.77
C ASP A 61 1.57 22.18 16.36
N PRO A 62 2.38 21.13 16.56
CA PRO A 62 3.78 21.14 16.14
C PRO A 62 3.89 21.50 14.65
N ALA A 63 4.91 22.30 14.32
CA ALA A 63 5.21 22.62 12.93
C ALA A 63 5.50 21.33 12.14
N PRO A 64 5.06 21.21 10.87
CA PRO A 64 5.35 20.04 10.06
C PRO A 64 6.86 19.78 9.94
N ALA A 65 7.23 18.51 9.99
CA ALA A 65 8.57 18.00 9.79
C ALA A 65 8.69 17.27 8.45
N THR A 66 9.91 16.90 8.07
CA THR A 66 10.11 15.98 6.94
C THR A 66 9.62 14.57 7.29
N PRO A 67 9.30 13.72 6.29
CA PRO A 67 8.78 12.38 6.56
C PRO A 67 9.80 11.45 7.21
N ASP A 68 9.30 10.48 7.98
CA ASP A 68 10.11 9.39 8.49
C ASP A 68 10.51 8.39 7.39
N ALA A 69 11.51 7.56 7.68
CA ALA A 69 12.03 6.58 6.74
C ALA A 69 10.97 5.52 6.40
N PRO A 70 10.81 5.16 5.12
CA PRO A 70 10.06 3.97 4.74
C PRO A 70 10.69 2.72 5.36
N SER A 71 9.86 1.77 5.78
CA SER A 71 10.28 0.51 6.42
C SER A 71 9.77 -0.70 5.65
N ALA A 72 10.22 -1.91 6.04
CA ALA A 72 9.86 -3.17 5.40
C ALA A 72 10.06 -3.15 3.87
N LEU A 73 11.12 -2.46 3.41
CA LEU A 73 11.42 -2.35 1.99
C LEU A 73 11.87 -3.70 1.44
N VAL A 74 11.12 -4.20 0.47
CA VAL A 74 11.43 -5.41 -0.30
C VAL A 74 11.47 -5.08 -1.78
N ALA A 75 12.36 -5.74 -2.52
CA ALA A 75 12.52 -5.57 -3.96
C ALA A 75 12.35 -6.90 -4.69
N TYR A 76 11.39 -6.95 -5.61
CA TYR A 76 11.15 -8.06 -6.51
C TYR A 76 11.82 -7.78 -7.85
N ARG A 77 12.70 -8.68 -8.29
CA ARG A 77 13.40 -8.54 -9.57
C ARG A 77 12.41 -8.65 -10.74
N GLY A 78 12.54 -7.76 -11.73
CA GLY A 78 11.87 -7.85 -13.02
C GLY A 78 12.88 -8.02 -14.16
N TYR A 79 12.41 -7.81 -15.40
CA TYR A 79 13.25 -7.67 -16.59
C TYR A 79 13.44 -6.18 -16.87
N ASN A 80 14.69 -5.71 -16.82
CA ASN A 80 15.04 -4.28 -16.90
C ASN A 80 14.41 -3.42 -15.78
N SER A 81 13.91 -4.05 -14.71
CA SER A 81 13.14 -3.37 -13.68
C SER A 81 13.23 -4.06 -12.31
N ALA A 82 12.77 -3.36 -11.28
CA ALA A 82 12.50 -3.91 -9.96
C ALA A 82 11.20 -3.32 -9.41
N GLU A 83 10.31 -4.17 -8.88
CA GLU A 83 9.12 -3.74 -8.14
C GLU A 83 9.46 -3.67 -6.66
N LEU A 84 9.14 -2.55 -6.02
CA LEU A 84 9.36 -2.31 -4.61
C LEU A 84 8.04 -2.32 -3.86
N ALA A 85 8.01 -3.04 -2.74
CA ALA A 85 6.95 -2.92 -1.74
C ALA A 85 7.54 -2.45 -0.42
N PHE A 86 6.80 -1.62 0.32
CA PHE A 86 7.26 -1.00 1.57
C PHE A 86 6.09 -0.51 2.42
N THR A 87 6.39 -0.18 3.66
CA THR A 87 5.49 0.54 4.58
C THR A 87 5.94 2.00 4.70
N ALA A 88 5.02 2.94 4.49
CA ALA A 88 5.31 4.37 4.63
C ALA A 88 5.64 4.72 6.08
N GLY A 89 6.60 5.62 6.30
CA GLY A 89 6.83 6.26 7.59
C GLY A 89 5.75 7.31 7.90
N ALA A 90 5.81 7.91 9.09
CA ALA A 90 4.98 9.07 9.40
C ALA A 90 5.29 10.23 8.43
N ASP A 91 4.27 11.01 8.09
CA ASP A 91 4.38 12.10 7.11
C ASP A 91 4.94 13.40 7.72
N GLY A 92 5.24 13.39 9.02
CA GLY A 92 5.71 14.56 9.75
C GLY A 92 4.67 15.66 9.86
N GLY A 93 3.38 15.38 9.69
CA GLY A 93 2.32 16.39 9.71
C GLY A 93 2.12 17.14 8.39
N ALA A 94 2.79 16.72 7.31
CA ALA A 94 2.54 17.20 5.95
C ALA A 94 2.50 16.04 4.95
N ALA A 95 1.43 15.99 4.15
CA ALA A 95 1.17 14.88 3.23
C ALA A 95 2.38 14.56 2.32
N ILE A 96 2.66 13.27 2.17
CA ILE A 96 3.68 12.76 1.23
C ILE A 96 3.25 13.12 -0.19
N THR A 97 4.11 13.84 -0.90
CA THR A 97 3.90 14.31 -2.27
C THR A 97 4.60 13.45 -3.31
N ASN A 98 5.68 12.76 -2.93
CA ASN A 98 6.38 11.81 -3.80
C ASN A 98 7.25 10.85 -2.98
N TYR A 99 7.83 9.84 -3.65
CA TYR A 99 9.02 9.13 -3.19
C TYR A 99 10.21 9.42 -4.09
N LYS A 100 11.40 9.33 -3.50
CA LYS A 100 12.68 9.27 -4.23
C LYS A 100 13.33 7.93 -3.97
N TYR A 101 13.99 7.39 -4.98
CA TYR A 101 14.77 6.16 -4.90
C TYR A 101 16.23 6.41 -5.27
N SER A 102 17.11 5.61 -4.69
CA SER A 102 18.51 5.51 -5.06
C SER A 102 18.78 4.08 -5.51
N THR A 103 19.63 3.91 -6.53
CA THR A 103 20.09 2.60 -7.01
C THR A 103 21.55 2.32 -6.68
N ASP A 104 22.22 3.29 -6.05
CA ASP A 104 23.65 3.35 -5.76
C ASP A 104 23.92 3.58 -4.27
N ASN A 105 23.11 2.95 -3.41
CA ASN A 105 23.27 2.97 -1.95
C ASN A 105 23.17 4.37 -1.30
N GLY A 106 22.49 5.31 -1.94
CA GLY A 106 22.20 6.65 -1.45
C GLY A 106 23.11 7.74 -2.01
N SER A 107 24.00 7.42 -2.96
CA SER A 107 24.89 8.39 -3.61
C SER A 107 24.13 9.35 -4.53
N SER A 108 23.12 8.86 -5.25
CA SER A 108 22.24 9.67 -6.08
C SER A 108 20.77 9.31 -5.86
N TRP A 109 19.89 10.27 -6.14
CA TRP A 109 18.46 10.16 -5.87
C TRP A 109 17.63 10.60 -7.07
N ASN A 110 16.72 9.73 -7.49
CA ASN A 110 15.77 9.98 -8.56
C ASN A 110 14.36 10.09 -7.97
N ALA A 111 13.59 11.08 -8.41
CA ALA A 111 12.17 11.17 -8.07
C ALA A 111 11.36 10.28 -9.01
N PHE A 112 10.28 9.67 -8.50
CA PHE A 112 9.32 9.02 -9.39
C PHE A 112 8.59 10.07 -10.23
N SER A 113 8.39 9.73 -11.50
CA SER A 113 7.62 10.52 -12.47
C SER A 113 6.71 9.57 -13.26
N PRO A 114 5.38 9.69 -13.15
CA PRO A 114 4.64 10.63 -12.28
C PRO A 114 4.92 10.41 -10.79
N ALA A 115 4.62 11.42 -9.97
CA ALA A 115 4.80 11.32 -8.53
C ALA A 115 3.93 10.19 -7.95
N VAL A 116 4.52 9.43 -7.02
CA VAL A 116 3.85 8.31 -6.34
C VAL A 116 3.80 8.58 -4.84
N THR A 117 2.70 8.24 -4.19
CA THR A 117 2.47 8.53 -2.76
C THR A 117 2.18 7.27 -1.94
N SER A 118 2.26 6.08 -2.55
CA SER A 118 1.96 4.79 -1.90
C SER A 118 2.71 3.62 -2.55
N SER A 119 2.78 2.49 -1.83
CA SER A 119 3.32 1.21 -2.31
C SER A 119 2.27 0.44 -3.15
N SER A 120 2.64 -0.44 -4.10
CA SER A 120 3.99 -0.72 -4.62
C SER A 120 4.43 0.30 -5.68
N VAL A 121 5.73 0.35 -5.96
CA VAL A 121 6.33 1.23 -6.98
C VAL A 121 7.33 0.46 -7.84
N THR A 122 7.48 0.84 -9.11
CA THR A 122 8.40 0.16 -10.03
C THR A 122 9.54 1.08 -10.45
N ILE A 123 10.77 0.61 -10.33
CA ILE A 123 11.96 1.23 -10.92
C ILE A 123 12.23 0.54 -12.25
N GLY A 124 12.22 1.31 -13.35
CA GLY A 124 12.58 0.83 -14.69
C GLY A 124 14.00 1.24 -15.09
N GLY A 125 14.44 0.82 -16.28
CA GLY A 125 15.72 1.23 -16.86
C GLY A 125 16.95 0.61 -16.18
N LEU A 126 16.76 -0.47 -15.42
CA LEU A 126 17.86 -1.16 -14.75
C LEU A 126 18.57 -2.12 -15.71
N THR A 127 19.90 -2.21 -15.62
CA THR A 127 20.67 -3.16 -16.42
C THR A 127 20.50 -4.58 -15.87
N ASN A 128 20.14 -5.52 -16.74
CA ASN A 128 19.98 -6.91 -16.36
C ASN A 128 21.31 -7.55 -15.94
N GLY A 129 21.28 -8.38 -14.90
CA GLY A 129 22.48 -8.99 -14.32
C GLY A 129 23.34 -8.05 -13.48
N THR A 130 23.03 -6.75 -13.43
CA THR A 130 23.70 -5.79 -12.54
C THR A 130 22.99 -5.74 -11.20
N THR A 131 23.73 -5.95 -10.11
CA THR A 131 23.19 -5.80 -8.75
C THR A 131 23.12 -4.33 -8.36
N TYR A 132 21.93 -3.90 -7.93
CA TYR A 132 21.68 -2.56 -7.43
C TYR A 132 21.43 -2.59 -5.92
N SER A 133 21.88 -1.54 -5.22
CA SER A 133 21.57 -1.31 -3.80
C SER A 133 20.53 -0.22 -3.70
N ILE A 134 19.28 -0.62 -3.47
CA ILE A 134 18.11 0.24 -3.50
C ILE A 134 17.87 0.84 -2.12
N LYS A 135 17.67 2.16 -2.07
CA LYS A 135 17.16 2.89 -0.90
C LYS A 135 15.99 3.77 -1.31
N LEU A 136 15.08 4.02 -0.37
CA LEU A 136 13.87 4.82 -0.59
C LEU A 136 13.76 5.92 0.48
N ARG A 137 13.19 7.06 0.10
CA ARG A 137 12.77 8.11 1.04
C ARG A 137 11.49 8.79 0.57
N ALA A 138 10.62 9.16 1.50
CA ALA A 138 9.43 9.96 1.21
C ALA A 138 9.79 11.45 1.05
N VAL A 139 8.94 12.18 0.35
CA VAL A 139 9.05 13.63 0.12
C VAL A 139 7.72 14.26 0.50
N ASN A 140 7.74 15.36 1.25
CA ASN A 140 6.57 16.20 1.51
C ASN A 140 6.88 17.68 1.19
N SER A 141 5.99 18.59 1.58
CA SER A 141 6.20 20.04 1.38
C SER A 141 7.36 20.63 2.19
N VAL A 142 7.77 19.99 3.29
CA VAL A 142 8.92 20.40 4.11
C VAL A 142 10.23 19.97 3.44
N GLY A 143 10.25 18.79 2.82
CA GLY A 143 11.38 18.33 2.01
C GLY A 143 11.54 16.81 1.96
N ASP A 144 12.79 16.40 1.77
CA ASP A 144 13.18 15.00 1.69
C ASP A 144 13.28 14.38 3.09
N GLY A 145 12.60 13.25 3.28
CA GLY A 145 12.56 12.51 4.55
C GLY A 145 13.81 11.68 4.83
N ALA A 146 13.77 11.00 5.98
CA ALA A 146 14.78 10.02 6.35
C ALA A 146 14.85 8.86 5.36
N VAL A 147 16.01 8.21 5.30
CA VAL A 147 16.34 7.19 4.30
C VAL A 147 16.09 5.79 4.86
N SER A 148 15.47 4.92 4.07
CA SER A 148 15.28 3.51 4.42
C SER A 148 16.59 2.73 4.55
N ASP A 149 16.51 1.55 5.15
CA ASP A 149 17.54 0.52 4.97
C ASP A 149 17.69 0.14 3.49
N ALA A 150 18.86 -0.39 3.14
CA ALA A 150 19.16 -0.81 1.77
C ALA A 150 18.61 -2.22 1.49
N VAL A 151 18.08 -2.42 0.28
CA VAL A 151 17.76 -3.75 -0.26
C VAL A 151 18.52 -3.99 -1.56
N SER A 152 19.09 -5.18 -1.74
CA SER A 152 19.78 -5.54 -2.99
C SER A 152 18.84 -6.25 -3.96
N VAL A 153 18.92 -5.90 -5.24
CA VAL A 153 18.17 -6.56 -6.32
C VAL A 153 19.03 -6.69 -7.57
N THR A 154 18.92 -7.83 -8.25
CA THR A 154 19.57 -8.08 -9.55
C THR A 154 18.48 -8.39 -10.56
N PRO A 155 18.18 -7.47 -11.51
CA PRO A 155 17.21 -7.72 -12.57
C PRO A 155 17.61 -8.92 -13.42
N ALA A 156 16.62 -9.66 -13.90
CA ALA A 156 16.84 -10.91 -14.61
C ALA A 156 17.51 -10.67 -15.96
N VAL A 157 18.65 -11.31 -16.21
CA VAL A 157 19.11 -11.57 -17.58
C VAL A 157 18.10 -12.54 -18.18
N VAL A 158 17.55 -12.28 -19.37
CA VAL A 158 16.60 -13.23 -19.97
C VAL A 158 17.32 -14.56 -20.11
N ASP A 159 16.80 -15.62 -19.48
CA ASP A 159 17.04 -17.01 -19.89
C ASP A 159 15.80 -17.88 -19.58
N ALA A 160 14.59 -17.34 -19.78
CA ALA A 160 13.36 -18.10 -19.54
C ALA A 160 12.16 -17.85 -20.47
N VAL A 161 12.29 -17.05 -21.56
CA VAL A 161 11.18 -16.87 -22.54
C VAL A 161 11.68 -16.65 -23.98
N THR A 162 12.87 -17.13 -24.34
CA THR A 162 13.23 -17.19 -25.78
C THR A 162 12.86 -18.56 -26.32
N TRP A 163 11.60 -18.72 -26.72
CA TRP A 163 11.18 -19.88 -27.48
C TRP A 163 11.73 -19.77 -28.90
N THR A 164 12.88 -20.38 -29.16
CA THR A 164 13.35 -20.55 -30.54
C THR A 164 12.55 -21.67 -31.19
N ALA A 165 11.70 -21.34 -32.16
CA ALA A 165 11.03 -22.34 -32.97
C ALA A 165 12.08 -23.26 -33.61
N ARG A 166 11.88 -24.57 -33.50
CA ARG A 166 12.74 -25.58 -34.12
C ARG A 166 11.96 -26.31 -35.20
N THR A 167 12.62 -26.61 -36.30
CA THR A 167 12.06 -27.44 -37.36
C THR A 167 11.96 -28.88 -36.84
N ALA A 168 10.76 -29.44 -36.83
CA ALA A 168 10.56 -30.86 -36.55
C ALA A 168 11.16 -31.71 -37.69
N ALA A 169 11.48 -32.97 -37.41
CA ALA A 169 12.03 -33.88 -38.42
C ALA A 169 11.11 -34.03 -39.65
N GLU A 170 9.80 -33.91 -39.44
CA GLU A 170 8.78 -33.94 -40.49
C GLU A 170 7.63 -32.97 -40.19
N ALA A 171 6.93 -32.57 -41.25
CA ALA A 171 5.76 -31.70 -41.22
C ALA A 171 4.48 -32.44 -40.76
N ASN A 172 4.52 -32.96 -39.53
CA ASN A 172 3.41 -33.68 -38.91
C ASN A 172 2.73 -32.84 -37.80
N SER A 173 1.48 -33.16 -37.49
CA SER A 173 0.73 -32.59 -36.36
C SER A 173 1.14 -33.31 -35.08
N TRP A 174 2.25 -32.84 -34.50
CA TRP A 174 2.79 -33.32 -33.23
C TRP A 174 1.87 -32.93 -32.06
N SER A 175 1.65 -33.85 -31.14
CA SER A 175 0.61 -33.74 -30.10
C SER A 175 1.11 -33.91 -28.68
N SER A 176 2.25 -34.55 -28.50
CA SER A 176 2.84 -34.79 -27.19
C SER A 176 4.35 -34.99 -27.30
N VAL A 177 5.05 -34.65 -26.23
CA VAL A 177 6.47 -34.91 -26.00
C VAL A 177 6.61 -35.54 -24.61
N THR A 178 7.42 -36.58 -24.51
CA THR A 178 7.84 -37.19 -23.24
C THR A 178 9.36 -37.30 -23.18
N TYR A 179 9.92 -37.47 -21.98
CA TYR A 179 11.35 -37.66 -21.78
C TYR A 179 11.60 -38.84 -20.84
N GLY A 180 12.50 -39.74 -21.23
CA GLY A 180 12.89 -40.88 -20.42
C GLY A 180 14.19 -41.50 -20.92
N ASN A 181 15.01 -41.98 -19.99
CA ASN A 181 16.27 -42.67 -20.30
C ASN A 181 17.20 -41.87 -21.25
N GLY A 182 17.28 -40.54 -21.09
CA GLY A 182 18.14 -39.69 -21.91
C GLY A 182 17.56 -39.28 -23.26
N VAL A 183 16.33 -39.64 -23.59
CA VAL A 183 15.72 -39.41 -24.91
C VAL A 183 14.37 -38.71 -24.78
N PHE A 184 14.19 -37.64 -25.53
CA PHE A 184 12.90 -37.03 -25.82
C PHE A 184 12.20 -37.81 -26.94
N VAL A 185 10.91 -38.07 -26.78
CA VAL A 185 10.06 -38.73 -27.77
C VAL A 185 8.84 -37.86 -28.03
N ALA A 186 8.64 -37.47 -29.29
CA ALA A 186 7.46 -36.75 -29.74
C ALA A 186 6.57 -37.65 -30.60
N VAL A 187 5.25 -37.51 -30.47
CA VAL A 187 4.27 -38.32 -31.21
C VAL A 187 3.27 -37.45 -31.97
N ALA A 188 2.90 -37.88 -33.18
CA ALA A 188 1.98 -37.18 -34.08
C ALA A 188 0.76 -38.03 -34.46
N TYR A 189 -0.34 -37.36 -34.83
CA TYR A 189 -1.55 -38.01 -35.37
C TYR A 189 -1.63 -38.01 -36.90
N SER A 190 -0.72 -37.29 -37.57
CA SER A 190 -0.65 -37.21 -39.04
C SER A 190 0.69 -37.72 -39.58
N GLY A 191 0.77 -37.95 -40.89
CA GLY A 191 1.99 -38.37 -41.57
C GLY A 191 2.31 -39.86 -41.48
N SER A 192 3.41 -40.23 -42.14
CA SER A 192 3.92 -41.61 -42.20
C SER A 192 4.79 -41.94 -40.99
N ASN A 193 5.76 -41.08 -40.62
CA ASN A 193 6.61 -41.27 -39.44
C ASN A 193 6.05 -40.46 -38.26
N ARG A 194 5.25 -41.14 -37.43
CA ARG A 194 4.47 -40.51 -36.34
C ARG A 194 5.22 -40.40 -35.03
N VAL A 195 6.48 -40.81 -35.00
CA VAL A 195 7.34 -40.74 -33.83
C VAL A 195 8.62 -40.03 -34.23
N MET A 196 9.12 -39.13 -33.39
CA MET A 196 10.48 -38.63 -33.52
C MET A 196 11.19 -38.59 -32.18
N THR A 197 12.51 -38.77 -32.21
CA THR A 197 13.35 -38.84 -31.01
C THR A 197 14.44 -37.79 -31.03
N SER A 198 14.87 -37.33 -29.86
CA SER A 198 15.97 -36.39 -29.70
C SER A 198 16.71 -36.64 -28.38
N THR A 199 18.03 -36.45 -28.34
CA THR A 199 18.82 -36.51 -27.09
C THR A 199 19.07 -35.12 -26.48
N ASP A 200 18.89 -34.06 -27.28
CA ASP A 200 19.21 -32.67 -26.92
C ASP A 200 17.96 -31.75 -26.87
N GLY A 201 16.79 -32.24 -27.27
CA GLY A 201 15.54 -31.47 -27.37
C GLY A 201 15.52 -30.46 -28.52
N VAL A 202 16.56 -30.40 -29.34
CA VAL A 202 16.76 -29.41 -30.41
C VAL A 202 16.80 -30.08 -31.78
N THR A 203 17.57 -31.16 -31.90
CA THR A 203 17.75 -31.94 -33.11
C THR A 203 16.89 -33.18 -33.02
N TRP A 204 15.95 -33.34 -33.96
CA TRP A 204 14.98 -34.45 -33.94
C TRP A 204 15.17 -35.39 -35.13
N THR A 205 14.99 -36.69 -34.89
CA THR A 205 15.05 -37.74 -35.91
C THR A 205 13.72 -38.49 -35.97
N ALA A 206 13.08 -38.50 -37.14
CA ALA A 206 11.86 -39.28 -37.38
C ALA A 206 12.14 -40.79 -37.33
N ARG A 207 11.16 -41.55 -36.84
CA ARG A 207 11.21 -43.00 -36.65
C ARG A 207 10.00 -43.67 -37.30
#